data_AF-A0A0G9MTK5-F1
#
_entry.id   AF-A0A0G9MTK5-F1
#
_cell.length_a   1.000
_cell.length_b   1.000
_cell.length_c   1.000
_cell.angle_alpha   90.00
_cell.angle_beta   90.00
_cell.angle_gamma   90.00
#
_symmetry.space_group_name_H-M   'P 1'
#
loop_
_entity.id
_entity.type
_entity.pdbx_description
1 polymer ?
#
loop_
_entity_poly.entity_id
_entity_poly.type
_entity_poly.pdbx_seq_one_letter_code
_entity_poly.pdbx_strand_id
1 'polypeptide(L)' 'MAATLLTGLASTGRLLRWIGALLILASPVILAVNAERLGEVARQLALGLLAWAALCLFWSLLTVGLRQWIWWADRR' A
#
# COMPACT_ATOMS: atom_id res chain seq x y z
N MET A 1 1.23 15.19 -20.35
CA MET A 1 1.47 13.77 -19.97
C MET A 1 2.10 13.62 -18.59
N ALA A 2 3.18 14.35 -18.24
CA ALA A 2 3.82 14.23 -16.93
C ALA A 2 2.89 14.60 -15.74
N ALA A 3 2.10 15.67 -15.88
CA ALA A 3 1.15 16.08 -14.83
C ALA A 3 0.05 15.05 -14.56
N THR A 4 -0.49 14.42 -15.60
CA THR A 4 -1.52 13.36 -15.50
C THR A 4 -0.97 12.06 -14.86
N LEU A 5 0.29 11.73 -15.13
CA LEU A 5 0.96 10.61 -14.46
C LEU A 5 1.15 10.88 -12.97
N LEU A 6 1.58 12.10 -12.61
CA LEU A 6 1.81 12.49 -11.21
C LEU A 6 0.51 12.56 -10.38
N THR A 7 -0.60 13.02 -10.97
CA THR A 7 -1.91 12.99 -10.30
C THR A 7 -2.42 11.56 -10.14
N GLY A 8 -2.24 10.70 -11.14
CA GLY A 8 -2.52 9.26 -11.02
C GLY A 8 -1.68 8.57 -9.94
N LEU A 9 -0.41 8.94 -9.80
CA LEU A 9 0.45 8.45 -8.72
C LEU A 9 -0.03 8.91 -7.34
N ALA A 10 -0.48 10.16 -7.24
CA ALA A 10 -0.99 10.69 -5.97
C ALA A 10 -2.31 10.03 -5.54
N SER A 11 -3.22 9.75 -6.47
CA SER A 11 -4.50 9.09 -6.19
C SER A 11 -4.32 7.63 -5.77
N THR A 12 -3.50 6.88 -6.51
CA THR A 12 -3.17 5.49 -6.18
C THR A 12 -2.46 5.39 -4.82
N GLY A 13 -1.53 6.29 -4.53
CA GLY A 13 -0.89 6.36 -3.21
C GLY A 13 -1.84 6.73 -2.05
N ARG A 14 -2.98 7.37 -2.35
CA ARG A 14 -4.04 7.65 -1.37
C ARG A 14 -4.92 6.42 -1.17
N LEU A 15 -5.26 5.70 -2.23
CA LEU A 15 -5.97 4.42 -2.15
C LEU A 15 -5.18 3.37 -1.35
N LEU A 16 -3.86 3.28 -1.56
CA LEU A 16 -2.92 2.47 -0.77
C LEU A 16 -2.84 2.87 0.71
N ARG A 17 -3.34 4.03 1.11
CA ARG A 17 -3.45 4.36 2.54
C ARG A 17 -4.81 3.95 3.09
N TRP A 18 -5.87 4.18 2.32
CA TRP A 18 -7.23 3.80 2.71
C TRP A 18 -7.40 2.28 2.85
N ILE A 19 -6.85 1.50 1.92
CA ILE A 19 -6.90 0.03 2.02
C ILE A 19 -6.13 -0.46 3.24
N GLY A 20 -4.98 0.15 3.57
CA GLY A 20 -4.23 -0.17 4.78
C GLY A 20 -4.99 0.17 6.05
N ALA A 21 -5.63 1.34 6.09
CA ALA A 21 -6.48 1.73 7.20
C ALA A 21 -7.67 0.78 7.39
N LEU A 22 -8.31 0.37 6.29
CA LEU A 22 -9.39 -0.63 6.31
C LEU A 22 -8.91 -1.98 6.84
N LEU A 23 -7.74 -2.46 6.41
CA LEU A 23 -7.16 -3.71 6.90
C LEU A 23 -6.92 -3.68 8.42
N ILE A 24 -6.39 -2.56 8.94
CA ILE A 24 -6.16 -2.37 10.37
C ILE A 24 -7.48 -2.33 11.14
N LEU A 25 -8.49 -1.61 10.63
CA LEU A 25 -9.80 -1.51 11.26
C LEU A 25 -10.58 -2.84 11.24
N ALA A 26 -10.45 -3.62 10.16
CA ALA A 26 -11.13 -4.91 10.02
C ALA A 26 -10.43 -6.04 10.79
N SER A 27 -9.11 -5.95 11.01
CA SER A 27 -8.31 -6.96 11.69
C SER A 27 -8.89 -7.44 13.04
N PRO A 28 -9.27 -6.56 14.01
CA PRO A 28 -9.83 -7.00 15.28
C PRO A 28 -11.19 -7.69 15.13
N VAL A 29 -12.03 -7.26 14.18
CA VAL A 29 -13.32 -7.91 13.90
C VAL A 29 -13.11 -9.30 13.35
N ILE A 30 -12.17 -9.46 12.40
CA ILE A 30 -11.81 -10.76 11.82
C ILE A 30 -11.29 -11.71 12.89
N LEU A 31 -10.44 -11.22 13.80
CA LEU A 31 -9.92 -12.02 14.92
C LEU A 31 -11.03 -12.41 15.91
N ALA A 32 -11.94 -11.49 16.23
CA ALA A 32 -13.05 -11.74 17.15
C ALA A 32 -14.04 -12.78 16.60
N VAL A 33 -14.37 -12.72 15.30
CA VAL A 33 -15.26 -13.69 14.64
C VAL A 33 -14.60 -15.08 14.54
N ASN A 34 -13.27 -15.15 14.51
CA ASN A 34 -12.51 -16.40 14.38
C ASN A 34 -11.76 -16.77 15.67
N ALA A 35 -12.34 -16.47 16.83
CA ALA A 35 -11.70 -16.66 18.14
C ALA A 35 -11.16 -18.08 18.34
N GLU A 36 -11.83 -19.11 17.81
CA GLU A 36 -11.40 -20.51 17.92
C GLU A 36 -10.15 -20.86 17.10
N ARG A 37 -9.79 -20.04 16.11
CA ARG A 37 -8.62 -20.22 15.22
C ARG A 37 -7.68 -19.03 15.26
N LEU A 38 -7.61 -18.34 16.39
CA LEU A 38 -6.83 -17.10 16.59
C LEU A 38 -5.41 -17.20 16.05
N GLY A 39 -4.68 -18.29 16.34
CA GLY A 39 -3.28 -18.44 15.92
C GLY A 39 -3.09 -18.44 14.40
N GLU A 40 -3.92 -19.20 13.66
CA GLU A 40 -3.82 -19.30 12.21
C GLU A 40 -4.32 -18.02 11.53
N VAL A 41 -5.45 -17.47 12.00
CA VAL A 41 -6.03 -16.25 11.43
C VAL A 41 -5.14 -15.02 11.70
N ALA A 42 -4.54 -14.92 12.89
CA ALA A 42 -3.57 -13.88 13.19
C ALA A 42 -2.32 -13.99 12.30
N ARG A 43 -1.84 -15.21 12.03
CA ARG A 43 -0.72 -15.43 11.12
C ARG A 43 -1.06 -14.99 9.69
N GLN A 44 -2.24 -15.34 9.19
CA GLN A 44 -2.69 -14.92 7.86
C GLN A 44 -2.86 -13.40 7.76
N LEU A 45 -3.43 -12.76 8.79
CA LEU A 45 -3.53 -11.30 8.88
C LEU A 45 -2.14 -10.64 8.90
N ALA A 46 -1.19 -11.18 9.67
CA ALA A 46 0.18 -10.69 9.71
C ALA A 46 0.86 -10.79 8.35
N LEU A 47 0.71 -11.91 7.64
CA LEU A 47 1.20 -12.08 6.27
C LEU A 47 0.54 -11.10 5.30
N GLY A 48 -0.77 -10.90 5.41
CA GLY A 48 -1.51 -9.92 4.60
C GLY A 48 -1.01 -8.49 4.81
N LEU A 49 -0.77 -8.09 6.08
CA LEU A 49 -0.20 -6.79 6.41
C LEU A 49 1.25 -6.65 5.93
N LEU A 50 2.05 -7.71 6.00
CA LEU A 50 3.40 -7.75 5.44
C LEU A 50 3.41 -7.57 3.92
N ALA A 51 2.54 -8.29 3.21
CA ALA A 51 2.37 -8.15 1.77
C ALA A 51 1.92 -6.72 1.41
N TRP A 52 1.01 -6.16 2.20
CA TRP A 52 0.58 -4.77 2.04
C TRP A 52 1.71 -3.76 2.25
N ALA A 53 2.52 -3.94 3.28
CA ALA A 53 3.69 -3.11 3.55
C ALA A 53 4.70 -3.18 2.39
N ALA A 54 4.94 -4.39 1.86
CA ALA A 54 5.80 -4.59 0.69
C ALA A 54 5.26 -3.85 -0.55
N LEU A 55 3.95 -3.89 -0.78
CA LEU A 55 3.32 -3.15 -1.87
C LEU A 55 3.47 -1.63 -1.70
N CYS A 56 3.30 -1.12 -0.47
CA CYS A 56 3.52 0.30 -0.15
C CYS A 56 4.97 0.73 -0.40
N LEU A 57 5.94 -0.11 -0.05
CA LEU A 57 7.36 0.14 -0.29
C LEU A 57 7.67 0.15 -1.78
N PHE A 58 7.20 -0.85 -2.52
CA PHE A 58 7.35 -0.92 -3.97
C PHE A 58 6.75 0.33 -4.65
N TRP A 59 5.54 0.72 -4.25
CA TRP A 59 4.90 1.93 -4.74
C TRP A 59 5.72 3.20 -4.48
N SER A 60 6.28 3.31 -3.28
CA SER A 60 7.12 4.45 -2.89
C SER A 60 8.39 4.53 -3.74
N LEU A 61 9.08 3.41 -3.96
CA LEU A 61 10.25 3.32 -4.82
C LEU A 61 9.93 3.70 -6.27
N LEU A 62 8.82 3.17 -6.81
CA LEU A 62 8.37 3.47 -8.16
C LEU A 62 8.04 4.96 -8.32
N THR A 63 7.41 5.58 -7.32
CA THR A 63 7.09 7.01 -7.32
C THR A 63 8.34 7.88 -7.30
N VAL A 64 9.33 7.53 -6.47
CA VAL A 64 10.62 8.23 -6.40
C VAL A 64 11.38 8.09 -7.73
N GLY A 65 11.46 6.88 -8.28
CA GLY A 65 12.13 6.61 -9.55
C GLY A 65 11.51 7.40 -10.70
N LEU A 66 10.18 7.41 -10.81
CA LEU A 66 9.48 8.20 -11.84
C LEU A 66 9.70 9.70 -11.68
N ARG A 67 9.69 10.22 -10.43
CA ARG A 67 9.98 11.63 -10.18
C ARG A 67 11.40 12.00 -10.61
N GLN A 68 12.39 11.16 -10.30
CA GLN A 68 13.77 11.37 -10.74
C GLN A 68 13.90 11.31 -12.26
N TRP A 69 13.24 10.35 -12.91
CA TRP A 69 13.26 10.21 -14.36
C TRP A 69 12.67 11.44 -15.07
N ILE A 70 11.52 11.93 -14.61
CA ILE A 70 10.90 13.16 -15.16
C ILE A 70 11.86 14.34 -15.01
N TRP A 71 12.46 14.53 -13.83
CA TRP A 71 13.41 15.63 -13.60
C TRP A 71 14.65 15.54 -14.50
N TRP A 72 15.16 14.33 -14.73
CA TRP A 72 16.28 14.10 -15.66
C TRP A 72 15.90 14.38 -17.10
N ALA A 73 14.69 14.00 -17.51
CA ALA A 73 14.16 14.26 -18.85
C ALA A 73 13.94 15.75 -19.11
N ASP A 74 13.51 16.51 -18.10
CA ASP A 74 13.24 17.96 -18.19
C ASP A 74 14.53 18.81 -18.25
N ARG A 75 15.67 18.22 -17.86
CA ARG A 75 17.00 18.87 -17.91
C ARG A 75 17.78 18.64 -19.21
N ARG A 76 17.28 17.79 -20.12
CA ARG A 76 17.86 17.54 -21.44
C ARG A 76 17.09 18.28 -22.51
#